data_AF-A0A2X0PP18-F1
#
_entry.id   AF-A0A2X0PP18-F1
#
_cell.length_a   1.000
_cell.length_b   1.000
_cell.length_c   1.000
_cell.angle_alpha   90.00
_cell.angle_beta   90.00
_cell.angle_gamma   90.00
#
_symmetry.space_group_name_H-M   'P 1'
#
loop_
_entity.id
_entity.type
_entity.pdbx_description
1 polymer ?
#
loop_
_entity_poly.entity_id
_entity_poly.type
_entity_poly.pdbx_seq_one_letter_code
_entity_poly.pdbx_strand_id
1 'polypeptide(L)'
;MVDSCAMLLITNPQQFDVIVTENLFGDILSDEASSLAGSLGVMPSSSHGFNGLALYEPIHGSALDIAGKGIANPVSMILSIAMMLRESFGQEDGATMIEKAVTQTFTD
;
A
#
# COMPACT_ATOMS: atom_id res chain seq x y z
N MET A 1 -13.53 -8.12 18.03
CA MET A 1 -13.30 -6.79 18.62
C MET A 1 -11.97 -6.26 18.08
N VAL A 2 -11.78 -4.94 17.97
CA VAL A 2 -10.60 -4.33 17.32
C VAL A 2 -9.29 -4.64 18.05
N ASP A 3 -9.33 -4.70 19.38
CA ASP A 3 -8.21 -5.09 20.25
C ASP A 3 -7.65 -6.49 19.91
N SER A 4 -8.54 -7.45 19.67
CA SER A 4 -8.19 -8.81 19.28
C SER A 4 -7.61 -8.84 17.87
N CYS A 5 -8.13 -8.00 16.97
CA CYS A 5 -7.61 -7.88 15.60
C CYS A 5 -6.16 -7.37 15.62
N ALA A 6 -5.87 -6.31 16.39
CA ALA A 6 -4.52 -5.78 16.55
C ALA A 6 -3.55 -6.84 17.10
N MET A 7 -3.94 -7.53 18.18
CA MET A 7 -3.15 -8.63 18.74
C MET A 7 -2.88 -9.75 17.71
N LEU A 8 -3.86 -10.09 16.89
CA LEU A 8 -3.73 -11.13 15.86
C LEU A 8 -2.92 -10.67 14.65
N LEU A 9 -2.94 -9.39 14.28
CA LEU A 9 -2.05 -8.84 13.26
C LEU A 9 -0.59 -9.05 13.64
N ILE A 10 -0.23 -8.83 14.91
CA ILE A 10 1.14 -9.05 15.38
C ILE A 10 1.48 -10.55 15.46
N THR A 11 0.59 -11.35 16.05
CA THR A 11 0.93 -12.73 16.46
C THR A 11 0.69 -13.77 15.38
N ASN A 12 -0.25 -13.53 14.46
CA ASN A 12 -0.59 -14.44 13.38
C ASN A 12 -1.21 -13.69 12.17
N PRO A 13 -0.46 -12.79 11.51
CA PRO A 13 -1.00 -11.94 10.43
C PRO A 13 -1.52 -12.74 9.22
N GLN A 14 -0.94 -13.91 8.95
CA GLN A 14 -1.24 -14.73 7.76
C GLN A 14 -2.66 -15.33 7.76
N GLN A 15 -3.39 -15.25 8.87
CA GLN A 15 -4.77 -15.73 8.93
C GLN A 15 -5.76 -14.79 8.20
N PHE A 16 -5.36 -13.56 7.93
CA PHE A 16 -6.21 -12.54 7.33
C PHE A 16 -6.01 -12.49 5.81
N ASP A 17 -7.13 -12.44 5.09
CA ASP A 17 -7.16 -12.17 3.65
C ASP A 17 -7.63 -10.73 3.42
N VAL A 18 -8.85 -10.41 3.86
CA VAL A 18 -9.43 -9.05 3.78
C VAL A 18 -9.96 -8.62 5.15
N ILE A 19 -9.64 -7.38 5.56
CA ILE A 19 -10.18 -6.75 6.77
C ILE A 19 -11.07 -5.57 6.35
N VAL A 20 -12.30 -5.55 6.86
CA VAL A 20 -13.24 -4.42 6.70
C VAL A 20 -13.52 -3.83 8.07
N THR A 21 -13.38 -2.52 8.20
CA THR A 21 -13.52 -1.83 9.49
C THR A 21 -13.92 -0.36 9.32
N GLU A 22 -14.26 0.31 10.43
CA GLU A 22 -14.58 1.74 10.46
C GLU A 22 -13.32 2.60 10.26
N ASN A 23 -13.49 3.88 9.91
CA ASN A 23 -12.39 4.77 9.54
C ASN A 23 -11.27 4.83 10.59
N LEU A 24 -11.59 5.10 11.86
CA LEU A 24 -10.59 5.22 12.94
C LEU A 24 -9.83 3.91 13.18
N PHE A 25 -10.52 2.77 13.13
CA PHE A 25 -9.88 1.47 13.32
C PHE A 25 -9.10 1.05 12.09
N GLY A 26 -9.55 1.44 10.90
CA GLY A 26 -8.84 1.23 9.64
C GLY A 26 -7.49 1.91 9.66
N ASP A 27 -7.47 3.21 10.00
CA ASP A 27 -6.25 4.02 10.15
C ASP A 27 -5.22 3.34 11.08
N ILE A 28 -5.65 2.92 12.27
CA ILE A 28 -4.79 2.26 13.25
C ILE A 28 -4.28 0.89 12.74
N LEU A 29 -5.17 0.04 12.24
CA LEU A 29 -4.81 -1.32 11.83
C LEU A 29 -3.99 -1.34 10.53
N SER A 30 -4.21 -0.38 9.62
CA SER A 30 -3.43 -0.27 8.39
C SER A 30 -1.99 0.14 8.67
N ASP A 31 -1.76 1.05 9.61
CA ASP A 31 -0.40 1.44 10.02
C ASP A 31 0.33 0.31 10.76
N GLU A 32 -0.40 -0.45 11.58
CA GLU A 32 0.13 -1.64 12.26
C GLU A 32 0.55 -2.72 11.24
N ALA A 33 -0.33 -3.08 10.31
CA ALA A 33 -0.05 -4.03 9.24
C ALA A 33 1.13 -3.58 8.37
N SER A 34 1.19 -2.28 8.09
CA SER A 34 2.24 -1.65 7.30
C SER A 34 3.62 -1.76 7.95
N SER A 35 3.68 -1.62 9.28
CA SER A 35 4.91 -1.78 10.05
C SER A 35 5.38 -3.24 10.08
N LEU A 36 4.46 -4.21 10.10
CA LEU A 36 4.77 -5.64 10.11
C LEU A 36 5.38 -6.13 8.78
N ALA A 37 4.95 -5.56 7.64
CA ALA A 37 5.53 -5.87 6.34
C ALA A 37 7.00 -5.44 6.21
N GLY A 38 7.52 -4.63 7.13
CA GLY A 38 8.93 -4.28 7.23
C GLY A 38 9.40 -3.16 6.30
N SER A 39 8.52 -2.62 5.44
CA SER A 39 8.84 -1.47 4.59
C SER A 39 7.61 -0.65 4.20
N LEU A 40 7.42 0.50 4.85
CA LEU A 40 6.42 1.50 4.46
C LEU A 40 6.61 1.99 3.01
N GLY A 41 7.85 2.02 2.53
CA GLY A 41 8.21 2.56 1.22
C GLY A 41 7.76 1.73 0.02
N VAL A 42 7.14 0.56 0.23
CA VAL A 42 6.71 -0.34 -0.86
C VAL A 42 5.21 -0.62 -0.91
N MET A 43 4.42 -0.07 0.01
CA MET A 43 2.97 -0.34 0.05
C MET A 43 2.18 0.73 -0.70
N PRO A 44 1.49 0.38 -1.78
CA PRO A 44 0.57 1.31 -2.45
C PRO A 44 -0.80 1.34 -1.74
N SER A 45 -1.60 2.38 -1.99
CA SER A 45 -3.00 2.46 -1.55
C SER A 45 -3.93 3.03 -2.61
N SER A 46 -5.23 2.75 -2.43
CA SER A 46 -6.30 3.31 -3.23
C SER A 46 -7.51 3.71 -2.37
N SER A 47 -8.19 4.79 -2.77
CA SER A 47 -9.43 5.27 -2.16
C SER A 47 -10.50 5.42 -3.23
N HIS A 48 -11.58 4.65 -3.12
CA HIS A 48 -12.64 4.57 -4.14
C HIS A 48 -13.88 5.36 -3.75
N GLY A 49 -14.34 6.26 -4.62
CA GLY A 49 -15.67 6.85 -4.52
C GLY A 49 -16.75 5.90 -5.03
N PHE A 50 -17.98 6.01 -4.50
CA PHE A 50 -19.09 5.10 -4.83
C PHE A 50 -19.46 5.09 -6.33
N ASN A 51 -19.40 6.24 -7.00
CA ASN A 51 -19.68 6.42 -8.44
C ASN A 51 -18.70 7.43 -9.07
N GLY A 52 -17.45 7.43 -8.63
CA GLY A 52 -16.50 8.50 -8.93
C GLY A 52 -15.09 8.01 -9.21
N LEU A 53 -14.19 8.98 -9.33
CA LEU A 53 -12.76 8.73 -9.49
C LEU A 53 -12.22 8.01 -8.25
N ALA A 54 -11.26 7.12 -8.47
CA ALA A 54 -10.41 6.58 -7.42
C ALA A 54 -9.14 7.44 -7.28
N LEU A 55 -8.68 7.61 -6.05
CA LEU A 55 -7.39 8.22 -5.73
C LEU A 55 -6.39 7.10 -5.44
N TYR A 56 -5.19 7.21 -6.01
CA TYR A 56 -4.09 6.26 -5.81
C TYR A 56 -2.89 7.02 -5.29
N GLU A 57 -2.33 6.57 -4.17
CA GLU A 57 -1.25 7.27 -3.49
C GLU A 57 -0.33 6.28 -2.75
N PRO A 58 0.90 6.68 -2.39
CA PRO A 58 1.70 5.90 -1.46
C PRO A 58 1.18 6.08 -0.04
N ILE A 59 1.31 5.05 0.81
CA ILE A 59 0.92 5.20 2.23
C ILE A 59 1.92 6.05 3.04
N HIS A 60 3.16 6.17 2.56
CA HIS A 60 4.18 6.91 3.30
C HIS A 60 3.93 8.42 3.20
N GLY A 61 4.26 9.15 4.26
CA GLY A 61 4.15 10.61 4.28
C GLY A 61 5.20 11.31 3.40
N SER A 62 5.21 12.65 3.46
CA SER A 62 6.06 13.51 2.62
C SER A 62 7.57 13.45 2.91
N ALA A 63 7.98 12.85 4.04
CA ALA A 63 9.38 12.69 4.44
C ALA A 63 10.24 13.97 4.24
N LEU A 64 9.81 15.08 4.89
CA LEU A 64 10.39 16.43 4.68
C LEU A 64 11.88 16.52 5.02
N ASP A 65 12.35 15.67 5.93
CA ASP A 65 13.75 15.56 6.34
C ASP A 65 14.67 15.03 5.22
N ILE A 66 14.12 14.33 4.22
CA ILE A 66 14.86 13.80 3.07
C ILE A 66 14.50 14.45 1.73
N ALA A 67 13.57 15.42 1.73
CA ALA A 67 13.15 16.14 0.54
C ALA A 67 14.34 16.79 -0.17
N GLY A 68 14.41 16.61 -1.50
CA GLY A 68 15.49 17.16 -2.34
C GLY A 68 16.85 16.44 -2.22
N LYS A 69 16.98 15.42 -1.37
CA LYS A 69 18.24 14.67 -1.20
C LYS A 69 18.41 13.50 -2.18
N GLY A 70 17.37 13.18 -2.96
CA GLY A 70 17.41 12.07 -3.94
C GLY A 70 17.44 10.67 -3.32
N ILE A 71 17.05 10.53 -2.05
CA ILE A 71 17.08 9.26 -1.30
C ILE A 71 15.69 8.72 -0.96
N ALA A 72 14.62 9.34 -1.46
CA ALA A 72 13.27 8.84 -1.26
C ALA A 72 13.08 7.52 -2.03
N ASN A 73 12.42 6.54 -1.42
CA ASN A 73 12.07 5.28 -2.08
C ASN A 73 10.84 5.50 -2.98
N PRO A 74 10.93 5.37 -4.31
CA PRO A 74 9.82 5.64 -5.21
C PRO A 74 8.85 4.45 -5.37
N VAL A 75 9.15 3.28 -4.80
CA VAL A 75 8.47 2.02 -5.12
C VAL A 75 6.98 2.06 -4.81
N SER A 76 6.58 2.53 -3.62
CA SER A 76 5.18 2.63 -3.23
C SER A 76 4.37 3.46 -4.24
N MET A 77 4.86 4.64 -4.63
CA MET A 77 4.20 5.49 -5.64
C MET A 77 4.10 4.80 -7.01
N ILE A 78 5.15 4.09 -7.43
CA ILE A 78 5.15 3.35 -8.70
C ILE A 78 4.11 2.21 -8.66
N LEU A 79 4.00 1.49 -7.54
CA LEU A 79 2.99 0.46 -7.37
C LEU A 79 1.57 1.04 -7.28
N SER A 80 1.38 2.25 -6.76
CA SER A 80 0.08 2.95 -6.82
C SER A 80 -0.35 3.24 -8.26
N ILE A 81 0.60 3.49 -9.17
CA ILE A 81 0.32 3.61 -10.61
C ILE A 81 -0.09 2.25 -11.19
N ALA A 82 0.54 1.15 -10.78
CA ALA A 82 0.13 -0.19 -11.22
C ALA A 82 -1.31 -0.52 -10.77
N MET A 83 -1.66 -0.21 -9.51
CA MET A 83 -3.04 -0.32 -9.01
C MET A 83 -4.01 0.52 -9.83
N MET A 84 -3.65 1.78 -10.13
CA MET A 84 -4.46 2.67 -10.95
C MET A 84 -4.74 2.08 -12.33
N LEU A 85 -3.71 1.59 -13.03
CA LEU A 85 -3.84 0.97 -14.34
C LEU A 85 -4.79 -0.23 -14.31
N ARG A 86 -4.63 -1.10 -13.31
CA ARG A 86 -5.44 -2.31 -13.12
C ARG A 86 -6.89 -1.97 -12.85
N GLU A 87 -7.14 -1.16 -11.83
CA GLU A 87 -8.47 -0.98 -11.24
C GLU A 87 -9.30 0.10 -11.93
N SER A 88 -8.69 1.19 -12.40
CA SER A 88 -9.41 2.29 -13.04
C SER A 88 -9.40 2.25 -14.56
N PHE A 89 -8.39 1.62 -15.17
CA PHE A 89 -8.24 1.61 -16.63
C PHE A 89 -8.34 0.22 -17.28
N GLY A 90 -8.44 -0.86 -16.48
CA GLY A 90 -8.47 -2.24 -16.99
C GLY A 90 -7.20 -2.64 -17.75
N GLN A 91 -6.09 -1.95 -17.50
CA GLN A 91 -4.79 -2.16 -18.18
C GLN A 91 -3.93 -3.16 -17.41
N GLU A 92 -4.37 -4.41 -17.41
CA GLU A 92 -3.74 -5.52 -16.68
C GLU A 92 -2.29 -5.78 -17.08
N ASP A 93 -2.00 -5.78 -18.39
CA ASP A 93 -0.66 -6.00 -18.92
C ASP A 93 0.32 -4.90 -18.46
N GLY A 94 -0.16 -3.65 -18.44
CA GLY A 94 0.62 -2.50 -17.99
C GLY A 94 0.93 -2.55 -16.50
N ALA A 95 -0.07 -2.88 -15.67
CA ALA A 95 0.11 -3.07 -14.23
C ALA A 95 1.11 -4.19 -13.93
N THR A 96 0.93 -5.35 -14.55
CA THR A 96 1.81 -6.53 -14.38
C THR A 96 3.25 -6.23 -14.81
N MET A 97 3.44 -5.45 -15.89
CA MET A 97 4.78 -5.05 -16.34
C MET A 97 5.50 -4.22 -15.27
N ILE A 98 4.80 -3.25 -14.65
CA ILE A 98 5.35 -2.41 -13.59
C ILE A 98 5.70 -3.26 -12.36
N GLU A 99 4.77 -4.09 -11.90
CA GLU A 99 4.96 -4.96 -10.72
C GLU A 99 6.17 -5.89 -10.91
N LYS A 100 6.33 -6.48 -12.09
CA LYS A 100 7.49 -7.32 -12.42
C LYS A 100 8.78 -6.53 -12.43
N ALA A 101 8.79 -5.34 -13.02
CA ALA A 101 9.97 -4.48 -13.05
C ALA A 101 10.42 -4.10 -11.63
N VAL A 102 9.48 -3.71 -10.76
CA VAL A 102 9.75 -3.44 -9.34
C VAL A 102 10.30 -4.70 -8.66
N THR A 103 9.64 -5.84 -8.82
CA THR A 103 10.08 -7.11 -8.21
C THR A 103 11.51 -7.47 -8.63
N GLN A 104 11.85 -7.31 -9.90
CA GLN A 104 13.18 -7.60 -10.43
C GLN A 104 14.26 -6.82 -9.66
N THR A 105 14.02 -5.52 -9.38
CA THR A 105 15.00 -4.67 -8.67
C THR A 105 15.29 -5.10 -7.24
N PHE A 106 14.42 -5.91 -6.61
CA PHE A 106 14.66 -6.46 -5.26
C PHE A 106 15.35 -7.83 -5.29
N THR A 107 15.35 -8.49 -6.45
CA THR A 107 15.96 -9.81 -6.64
C THR A 107 17.32 -9.77 -7.34
N ASP A 108 17.69 -8.63 -7.92
CA ASP A 108 19.01 -8.33 -8.48
C ASP A 108 20.06 -8.10 -7.38
#